data_AF-A0A8J7L5K2-F1
#
_entry.id   AF-A0A8J7L5K2-F1
#
_cell.length_a   1.000
_cell.length_b   1.000
_cell.length_c   1.000
_cell.angle_alpha   90.00
_cell.angle_beta   90.00
_cell.angle_gamma   90.00
#
_symmetry.space_group_name_H-M   'P 1'
#
loop_
_entity.id
_entity.type
_entity.pdbx_description
1 polymer ?
#
loop_
_entity_poly.entity_id
_entity_poly.type
_entity_poly.pdbx_seq_one_letter_code
_entity_poly.pdbx_strand_id
1 'polypeptide(L)'
;MEITFANDKLQNLCEQKNLGQRKLGAKCAKKLITRLADLAAVSCVKELFAGRPHPLKGDRAGEFAVDLEGGKRLVFKPDNDPIPLAEDGSIDWSKVTAVCIVFIGDYHD
;
A
#
# COMPACT_ATOMS: atom_id res chain seq x y z
N MET A 1 11.29 2.09 -3.94
CA MET A 1 11.31 0.63 -3.61
C MET A 1 10.62 -0.19 -4.70
N GLU A 2 10.76 -1.53 -4.72
CA GLU A 2 10.06 -2.42 -5.68
C GLU A 2 8.57 -2.54 -5.32
N ILE A 3 7.68 -2.46 -6.34
CA ILE A 3 6.23 -2.52 -6.16
C ILE A 3 5.63 -3.57 -7.09
N THR A 4 4.99 -4.59 -6.52
CA THR A 4 4.24 -5.62 -7.23
C THR A 4 2.75 -5.54 -6.91
N PHE A 5 1.92 -6.31 -7.63
CA PHE A 5 0.47 -6.35 -7.45
C PHE A 5 0.00 -7.79 -7.28
N ALA A 6 -0.92 -8.02 -6.33
CA ALA A 6 -1.46 -9.35 -6.09
C ALA A 6 -2.32 -9.87 -7.26
N ASN A 7 -2.77 -8.99 -8.16
CA ASN A 7 -3.50 -9.34 -9.38
C ASN A 7 -3.57 -8.17 -10.36
N ASP A 8 -3.92 -8.49 -11.61
CA ASP A 8 -4.08 -7.53 -12.70
C ASP A 8 -5.14 -6.46 -12.42
N LYS A 9 -6.16 -6.75 -11.60
CA LYS A 9 -7.20 -5.74 -11.29
C LYS A 9 -6.60 -4.59 -10.47
N LEU A 10 -5.74 -4.90 -9.50
CA LEU A 10 -5.04 -3.90 -8.70
C LEU A 10 -4.03 -3.13 -9.55
N GLN A 11 -3.26 -3.82 -10.38
CA GLN A 11 -2.32 -3.19 -11.30
C GLN A 11 -3.04 -2.21 -12.23
N ASN A 12 -4.10 -2.67 -12.90
CA ASN A 12 -4.89 -1.84 -13.82
C ASN A 12 -5.53 -0.64 -13.11
N LEU A 13 -5.95 -0.79 -11.84
CA LEU A 13 -6.52 0.33 -11.07
C LEU A 13 -5.48 1.43 -10.81
N CYS A 14 -4.21 1.06 -10.65
CA CYS A 14 -3.10 1.99 -10.45
C CYS A 14 -2.59 2.61 -11.75
N GLU A 15 -2.51 1.84 -12.84
CA GLU A 15 -1.89 2.27 -14.09
C GLU A 15 -2.89 2.94 -15.06
N GLN A 16 -4.16 2.51 -15.05
CA GLN A 16 -5.16 3.06 -15.96
C GLN A 16 -5.93 4.21 -15.31
N LYS A 17 -5.50 5.44 -15.60
CA LYS A 17 -6.09 6.69 -15.07
C LYS A 17 -7.62 6.73 -15.14
N ASN A 18 -8.21 6.37 -16.29
CA ASN A 18 -9.66 6.41 -16.48
C ASN A 18 -10.39 5.37 -15.61
N LEU A 19 -9.82 4.17 -15.47
CA LEU A 19 -10.38 3.12 -14.62
C LEU A 19 -10.32 3.53 -13.14
N GLY A 20 -9.16 4.03 -12.69
CA GLY A 20 -8.97 4.53 -11.33
C GLY A 20 -9.97 5.63 -10.98
N GLN A 21 -10.14 6.63 -11.85
CA GLN A 21 -11.11 7.70 -11.64
C GLN A 21 -12.55 7.18 -11.61
N ARG A 22 -12.92 6.24 -12.51
CA ARG A 22 -14.28 5.67 -12.54
C ARG A 22 -14.60 4.86 -11.28
N LYS A 23 -13.63 4.11 -10.75
CA LYS A 23 -13.84 3.20 -9.62
C LYS A 23 -13.68 3.87 -8.26
N LEU A 24 -12.76 4.83 -8.12
CA LEU A 24 -12.41 5.45 -6.85
C LEU A 24 -12.91 6.90 -6.73
N GLY A 25 -13.28 7.52 -7.85
CA GLY A 25 -13.52 8.96 -7.93
C GLY A 25 -12.22 9.75 -8.10
N ALA A 26 -12.32 10.95 -8.66
CA ALA A 26 -11.16 11.75 -9.08
C ALA A 26 -10.19 12.08 -7.94
N LYS A 27 -10.71 12.43 -6.76
CA LYS A 27 -9.90 12.76 -5.57
C LYS A 27 -9.12 11.56 -5.04
N CYS A 28 -9.78 10.42 -4.91
CA CYS A 28 -9.16 9.19 -4.43
C CYS A 28 -8.12 8.66 -5.43
N ALA A 29 -8.45 8.65 -6.72
CA ALA A 29 -7.51 8.26 -7.78
C ALA A 29 -6.25 9.15 -7.81
N LYS A 30 -6.42 10.47 -7.60
CA LYS A 30 -5.27 11.38 -7.48
C LYS A 30 -4.40 11.04 -6.27
N LYS A 31 -5.00 10.78 -5.10
CA LYS A 31 -4.27 10.34 -3.91
C LYS A 31 -3.57 9.00 -4.13
N LEU A 32 -4.20 8.04 -4.79
CA LEU A 32 -3.60 6.74 -5.10
C LEU A 32 -2.29 6.93 -5.90
N ILE A 33 -2.33 7.73 -6.96
CA ILE A 33 -1.14 8.04 -7.76
C ILE A 33 -0.05 8.70 -6.89
N THR A 34 -0.43 9.63 -6.01
CA THR A 34 0.53 10.23 -5.06
C THR A 34 1.13 9.19 -4.11
N ARG A 35 0.34 8.29 -3.53
CA ARG A 35 0.87 7.24 -2.62
C ARG A 35 1.80 6.27 -3.33
N LEU A 36 1.52 5.92 -4.59
CA LEU A 36 2.41 5.09 -5.40
C LEU A 36 3.73 5.80 -5.69
N ALA A 37 3.68 7.10 -5.99
CA ALA A 37 4.88 7.92 -6.17
C ALA A 37 5.70 8.02 -4.86
N ASP A 38 5.03 8.18 -3.72
CA ASP A 38 5.70 8.20 -2.40
C ASP A 38 6.41 6.87 -2.13
N LEU A 39 5.77 5.72 -2.38
CA LEU A 39 6.38 4.39 -2.28
C LEU A 39 7.60 4.24 -3.20
N ALA A 40 7.50 4.72 -4.45
CA ALA A 40 8.61 4.66 -5.39
C ALA A 40 9.80 5.52 -4.93
N ALA A 41 9.55 6.64 -4.26
CA ALA A 41 10.56 7.61 -3.85
C ALA A 41 11.32 7.24 -2.56
N VAL A 42 10.73 6.44 -1.68
CA VAL A 42 11.37 6.00 -0.43
C VAL A 42 12.18 4.72 -0.59
N SER A 43 13.19 4.57 0.27
CA SER A 43 14.07 3.40 0.31
C SER A 43 13.45 2.24 1.08
N CYS A 44 12.67 2.52 2.13
CA CYS A 44 11.93 1.53 2.91
C CYS A 44 10.58 2.04 3.40
N VAL A 45 9.69 1.14 3.81
CA VAL A 45 8.31 1.49 4.22
C VAL A 45 8.27 2.48 5.39
N LYS A 46 9.21 2.40 6.33
CA LYS A 46 9.27 3.31 7.50
C LYS A 46 9.47 4.78 7.14
N GLU A 47 10.00 5.09 5.96
CA GLU A 47 10.19 6.47 5.49
C GLU A 47 8.90 7.10 4.95
N LEU A 48 7.82 6.32 4.77
CA LEU A 48 6.52 6.87 4.43
C LEU A 48 6.03 7.76 5.57
N PHE A 49 5.62 8.98 5.23
CA PHE A 49 5.06 9.94 6.18
C PHE A 49 3.59 10.28 5.87
N ALA A 50 3.26 10.44 4.61
CA ALA A 50 1.96 10.96 4.20
C ALA A 50 0.92 9.84 4.02
N GLY A 51 -0.33 10.13 4.38
CA GLY A 51 -1.43 9.16 4.33
C GLY A 51 -1.52 8.27 5.57
N ARG A 52 -1.15 8.77 6.76
CA ARG A 52 -1.20 8.04 8.04
C ARG A 52 -0.71 6.57 7.93
N PRO A 53 0.55 6.33 7.54
CA PRO A 53 1.13 4.98 7.45
C PRO A 53 0.94 4.19 8.75
N HIS A 54 0.36 3.00 8.70
CA HIS A 54 0.21 2.12 9.87
C HIS A 54 0.11 0.63 9.52
N PRO A 55 0.66 -0.26 10.37
CA PRO A 55 0.42 -1.69 10.25
C PRO A 55 -1.03 -2.04 10.60
N LEU A 56 -1.59 -3.03 9.90
CA LEU A 56 -2.89 -3.59 10.20
C LEU A 56 -2.79 -4.71 11.24
N LYS A 57 -3.94 -5.08 11.82
CA LYS A 57 -4.06 -6.04 12.93
C LYS A 57 -5.16 -7.06 12.62
N GLY A 58 -5.27 -8.10 13.46
CA GLY A 58 -6.29 -9.14 13.33
C GLY A 58 -6.09 -9.97 12.05
N ASP A 59 -7.16 -10.20 11.30
CA ASP A 59 -7.15 -10.99 10.06
C ASP A 59 -6.26 -10.40 8.96
N ARG A 60 -5.85 -9.13 9.12
CA ARG A 60 -4.94 -8.41 8.21
C ARG A 60 -3.57 -8.18 8.83
N ALA A 61 -3.22 -8.90 9.89
CA ALA A 61 -1.88 -8.86 10.46
C ALA A 61 -0.84 -9.24 9.38
N GLY A 62 0.23 -8.46 9.29
CA GLY A 62 1.23 -8.59 8.22
C GLY A 62 1.04 -7.62 7.04
N GLU A 63 -0.08 -6.89 7.02
CA GLU A 63 -0.34 -5.84 6.04
C GLU A 63 -0.09 -4.44 6.60
N PHE A 64 0.04 -3.47 5.69
CA PHE A 64 0.32 -2.07 5.99
C PHE A 64 -0.55 -1.17 5.11
N ALA A 65 -1.14 -0.15 5.73
CA ALA A 65 -2.08 0.74 5.08
C ALA A 65 -1.59 2.18 5.02
N VAL A 66 -1.94 2.83 3.92
CA VAL A 66 -1.91 4.30 3.78
C VAL A 66 -3.27 4.81 3.30
N ASP A 67 -3.75 5.86 3.95
CA ASP A 67 -5.03 6.51 3.69
C ASP A 67 -5.08 7.18 2.31
N LEU A 68 -6.24 7.03 1.67
CA LEU A 68 -6.63 7.72 0.45
C LEU A 68 -7.72 8.76 0.76
N GLU A 69 -8.86 8.70 0.08
CA GLU A 69 -10.00 9.61 0.23
C GLU A 69 -11.25 8.84 0.64
N GLY A 70 -12.01 9.41 1.58
CA GLY A 70 -13.33 8.89 1.97
C GLY A 70 -13.27 7.47 2.52
N GLY A 71 -12.46 7.26 3.56
CA GLY A 71 -12.30 5.96 4.25
C GLY A 71 -11.40 4.94 3.54
N LYS A 72 -11.18 5.13 2.23
CA LYS A 72 -10.40 4.20 1.40
C LYS A 72 -8.92 4.22 1.73
N ARG A 73 -8.27 3.08 1.56
CA ARG A 73 -6.83 2.88 1.78
C ARG A 73 -6.20 2.13 0.61
N LEU A 74 -4.92 2.41 0.39
CA LEU A 74 -4.00 1.54 -0.32
C LEU A 74 -3.36 0.62 0.73
N VAL A 75 -3.47 -0.69 0.53
CA VAL A 75 -2.92 -1.69 1.45
C VAL A 75 -1.98 -2.62 0.71
N PHE A 76 -0.85 -2.89 1.35
CA PHE A 76 0.22 -3.73 0.82
C PHE A 76 0.83 -4.59 1.93
N LYS A 77 1.59 -5.61 1.54
CA LYS A 77 2.41 -6.46 2.42
C LYS A 77 3.87 -6.43 1.96
N PRO A 78 4.86 -6.82 2.79
CA PRO A 78 6.22 -6.95 2.33
C PRO A 78 6.31 -8.03 1.25
N ASP A 79 7.17 -7.81 0.26
CA ASP A 79 7.47 -8.73 -0.83
C ASP A 79 8.97 -9.08 -0.87
N ASN A 80 9.66 -8.85 0.25
CA ASN A 80 11.04 -9.24 0.46
C ASN A 80 11.14 -10.76 0.66
N ASP A 81 12.21 -11.37 0.16
CA ASP A 81 12.54 -12.79 0.41
C ASP A 81 13.97 -12.88 1.00
N PRO A 82 14.11 -13.23 2.30
CA PRO A 82 13.05 -13.45 3.28
C PRO A 82 12.38 -12.14 3.75
N ILE A 83 11.18 -12.26 4.34
CA ILE A 83 10.49 -11.14 5.00
C ILE A 83 11.31 -10.68 6.21
N PRO A 84 11.68 -9.38 6.31
CA PRO A 84 12.48 -8.90 7.42
C PRO A 84 11.63 -8.85 8.70
N LEU A 85 12.11 -9.55 9.73
CA LEU A 85 11.48 -9.60 11.05
C LEU A 85 12.33 -8.86 12.09
N ALA A 86 11.67 -8.25 13.06
CA ALA A 86 12.26 -7.75 14.29
C ALA A 86 12.47 -8.89 15.30
N GLU A 87 13.14 -8.60 16.41
CA GLU A 87 13.45 -9.59 17.46
C GLU A 87 12.18 -10.23 18.07
N ASP A 88 11.07 -9.49 18.09
CA ASP A 88 9.78 -9.95 18.61
C ASP A 88 8.94 -10.73 17.57
N GLY A 89 9.50 -10.98 16.38
CA GLY A 89 8.83 -11.68 15.28
C GLY A 89 7.83 -10.82 14.49
N SER A 90 7.67 -9.53 14.83
CA SER A 90 6.92 -8.59 13.99
C SER A 90 7.72 -8.21 12.73
N ILE A 91 7.05 -7.66 11.72
CA ILE A 91 7.73 -7.19 10.50
C ILE A 91 8.55 -5.93 10.83
N ASP A 92 9.83 -5.95 10.48
CA ASP A 92 10.69 -4.78 10.56
C ASP A 92 10.48 -3.88 9.32
N TRP A 93 9.48 -3.00 9.38
CA TRP A 93 9.14 -2.06 8.32
C TRP A 93 10.28 -1.09 7.95
N SER A 94 11.33 -0.97 8.78
CA SER A 94 12.53 -0.20 8.43
C SER A 94 13.42 -0.90 7.40
N LYS A 95 13.22 -2.20 7.18
CA LYS A 95 13.97 -3.04 6.24
C LYS A 95 13.12 -3.55 5.08
N VAL A 96 11.84 -3.20 5.01
CA VAL A 96 10.96 -3.57 3.90
C VAL A 96 11.24 -2.68 2.70
N THR A 97 11.82 -3.27 1.65
CA THR A 97 12.27 -2.60 0.42
C THR A 97 11.56 -3.11 -0.84
N ALA A 98 10.66 -4.08 -0.69
CA ALA A 98 9.76 -4.55 -1.72
C ALA A 98 8.36 -4.72 -1.13
N VAL A 99 7.33 -4.29 -1.85
CA VAL A 99 5.94 -4.39 -1.39
C VAL A 99 5.03 -4.95 -2.48
N CYS A 100 4.06 -5.75 -2.06
CA CYS A 100 2.99 -6.24 -2.92
C CYS A 100 1.68 -5.55 -2.54
N ILE A 101 1.09 -4.80 -3.47
CA ILE A 101 -0.23 -4.17 -3.29
C ILE A 101 -1.30 -5.27 -3.32
N VAL A 102 -2.06 -5.39 -2.24
CA VAL A 102 -3.06 -6.46 -2.04
C VAL A 102 -4.49 -5.94 -2.02
N PHE A 103 -4.70 -4.65 -1.76
CA PHE A 103 -6.04 -4.07 -1.68
C PHE A 103 -6.07 -2.56 -1.89
N ILE A 104 -7.10 -2.07 -2.59
CA ILE A 104 -7.41 -0.65 -2.73
C ILE A 104 -8.92 -0.48 -2.58
N GLY A 105 -9.35 0.21 -1.53
CA GLY A 105 -10.78 0.37 -1.25
C GLY A 105 -11.05 0.74 0.19
N ASP A 106 -12.33 0.75 0.55
CA ASP A 106 -12.76 0.84 1.95
C ASP A 106 -12.95 -0.59 2.48
N TYR A 107 -12.45 -0.85 3.68
CA TYR A 107 -12.61 -2.16 4.33
C TYR A 107 -13.43 -2.08 5.63
N HIS A 108 -14.00 -0.90 5.92
CA HIS A 108 -14.95 -0.70 7.02
C HIS A 108 -16.42 -0.80 6.57
N ASP A 109 -16.66 -1.18 5.31
CA ASP A 109 -17.99 -1.52 4.77
C ASP A 109 -18.32 -3.00 4.97
#